data_AF-A0A2U1V9N9-F1
#
_entry.id   AF-A0A2U1V9N9-F1
#
_cell.length_a   1.000
_cell.length_b   1.000
_cell.length_c   1.000
_cell.angle_alpha   90.00
_cell.angle_beta   90.00
_cell.angle_gamma   90.00
#
_symmetry.space_group_name_H-M   'P 1'
#
loop_
_entity.id
_entity.type
_entity.pdbx_description
1 polymer ?
#
loop_
_entity_poly.entity_id
_entity_poly.type
_entity_poly.pdbx_seq_one_letter_code
_entity_poly.pdbx_strand_id
1 'polypeptide(L)' 'MDPLTRLLFFLSRLVRRPPSRRVAMVMLAALALAVGLVLVERLWSWPAALTTERVPIRRLGG' A
#
# COMPACT_ATOMS: atom_id res chain seq x y z
N MET A 1 2.98 -18.54 16.99
CA MET A 1 1.68 -18.15 16.39
C MET A 1 1.87 -18.13 14.89
N ASP A 2 1.04 -18.88 14.16
CA ASP A 2 1.06 -18.89 12.70
C ASP A 2 0.83 -17.48 12.12
N PRO A 3 1.53 -17.08 11.04
CA PRO A 3 1.40 -15.75 10.44
C PRO A 3 -0.02 -15.45 9.96
N LEU A 4 -0.73 -16.46 9.44
CA LEU A 4 -2.13 -16.34 9.04
C LEU A 4 -3.04 -16.06 10.23
N THR A 5 -2.83 -16.77 11.35
CA THR A 5 -3.59 -16.57 12.59
C THR A 5 -3.38 -15.15 13.13
N ARG A 6 -2.17 -14.61 12.99
CA ARG A 6 -1.85 -13.23 13.39
C ARG A 6 -2.60 -12.21 12.53
N LEU A 7 -2.67 -12.41 11.21
CA LEU A 7 -3.42 -11.56 10.29
C LEU A 7 -4.92 -11.58 10.60
N LEU A 8 -5.50 -12.78 10.75
CA LEU A 8 -6.91 -12.96 11.10
C LEU A 8 -7.27 -12.28 12.42
N PHE A 9 -6.38 -12.36 13.41
CA PHE A 9 -6.55 -11.66 14.68
C PHE A 9 -6.60 -10.13 14.49
N PHE A 10 -5.68 -9.56 13.70
CA PHE A 10 -5.69 -8.12 13.42
C PHE A 10 -6.94 -7.68 12.64
N LEU A 11 -7.37 -8.45 11.64
CA LEU A 11 -8.59 -8.19 10.89
C LEU A 11 -9.82 -8.23 11.79
N SER A 12 -9.93 -9.26 12.64
CA SER A 12 -11.06 -9.39 13.58
C SER A 12 -11.11 -8.22 14.57
N ARG A 13 -9.94 -7.73 14.99
CA ARG A 13 -9.82 -6.57 15.88
C ARG A 13 -10.19 -5.26 15.17
N LEU A 14 -9.83 -5.13 13.90
CA LEU A 14 -10.17 -3.97 13.06
C LEU A 14 -11.68 -3.88 12.81
N VAL A 15 -12.35 -5.02 12.60
CA VAL A 15 -13.82 -5.09 12.44
C VAL A 15 -14.54 -4.78 13.76
N ARG A 16 -14.06 -5.32 14.88
CA ARG A 16 -14.71 -5.14 16.19
C ARG A 16 -14.45 -3.77 16.83
N ARG A 17 -13.34 -3.11 16.50
CA ARG A 17 -13.02 -1.75 16.95
C ARG A 17 -12.76 -0.89 15.73
N PRO A 18 -13.83 -0.44 15.03
CA PRO A 18 -13.66 0.39 13.86
C PRO A 18 -12.90 1.66 14.27
N PRO A 19 -11.83 2.02 13.53
CA PRO A 19 -11.12 3.27 13.78
C PRO A 19 -12.09 4.45 13.58
N SER A 20 -11.84 5.55 14.29
CA SER A 20 -12.67 6.76 14.18
C SER A 20 -12.87 7.15 12.72
N ARG A 21 -14.07 7.65 12.36
CA ARG A 21 -14.46 7.94 10.96
C ARG A 21 -13.40 8.69 10.16
N ARG A 22 -12.67 9.62 10.80
CA ARG A 22 -11.57 10.37 10.20
C ARG A 22 -10.41 9.47 9.76
N VAL A 23 -9.98 8.55 10.61
CA VAL A 23 -8.89 7.61 10.32
C VAL A 23 -9.30 6.65 9.20
N ALA A 24 -10.54 6.17 9.21
CA ALA A 24 -11.07 5.34 8.14
C ALA A 24 -11.09 6.08 6.78
N MET A 25 -11.51 7.36 6.76
CA MET A 25 -11.47 8.19 5.56
C MET A 25 -10.04 8.41 5.05
N VAL A 26 -9.09 8.68 5.95
CA VAL A 26 -7.66 8.83 5.58
C VAL A 26 -7.10 7.53 5.00
N MET A 27 -7.41 6.38 5.61
CA MET A 27 -6.99 5.08 5.08
C MET A 27 -7.59 4.79 3.70
N LEU A 28 -8.88 5.08 3.52
CA LEU A 28 -9.57 4.90 2.24
C LEU A 28 -8.99 5.84 1.17
N ALA A 29 -8.74 7.10 1.51
CA ALA A 29 -8.13 8.07 0.60
C ALA A 29 -6.71 7.65 0.19
N ALA A 30 -5.89 7.19 1.14
CA ALA A 30 -4.56 6.67 0.86
C ALA A 30 -4.60 5.44 -0.07
N LEU A 31 -5.54 4.53 0.17
CA LEU A 31 -5.75 3.36 -0.70
C LEU A 31 -6.20 3.78 -2.11
N ALA A 32 -7.15 4.70 -2.21
CA ALA A 32 -7.64 5.22 -3.49
C ALA A 32 -6.52 5.93 -4.27
N LEU A 33 -5.67 6.72 -3.60
CA LEU A 33 -4.51 7.36 -4.21
C LEU A 33 -3.52 6.33 -4.74
N ALA A 34 -3.15 5.33 -3.94
CA ALA A 34 -2.22 4.28 -4.37
C ALA A 34 -2.73 3.50 -5.57
N VAL A 35 -4.01 3.10 -5.54
CA VAL A 35 -4.66 2.38 -6.65
C VAL A 35 -4.75 3.28 -7.89
N GLY A 36 -5.14 4.53 -7.72
CA GLY A 36 -5.20 5.53 -8.79
C GLY A 36 -3.84 5.74 -9.45
N LEU A 37 -2.77 5.83 -8.66
CA LEU A 37 -1.41 5.97 -9.16
C LEU A 37 -1.01 4.79 -10.07
N VAL A 38 -1.27 3.57 -9.61
CA VAL A 38 -0.98 2.34 -10.36
C VAL A 38 -1.82 2.26 -11.64
N LEU A 39 -3.10 2.64 -11.57
CA LEU A 39 -3.97 2.68 -12.75
C LEU A 39 -3.50 3.71 -13.77
N VAL A 40 -3.08 4.90 -13.32
CA VAL A 40 -2.51 5.94 -14.18
C VAL A 40 -1.21 5.45 -14.82
N GLU A 41 -0.33 4.80 -14.07
CA GLU A 41 0.87 4.14 -14.62
C GLU A 41 0.51 3.15 -15.72
N ARG A 42 -0.50 2.31 -15.47
CA ARG A 42 -0.86 1.20 -16.34
C ARG A 42 -1.62 1.62 -17.59
N LEU A 43 -2.45 2.68 -17.52
CA LEU A 43 -3.24 3.16 -18.66
C LEU A 43 -2.51 4.22 -19.48
N TRP A 44 -1.69 5.06 -18.86
CA TRP A 44 -1.13 6.24 -19.53
C TRP A 44 0.37 6.17 -19.81
N SER A 45 1.11 5.18 -19.27
CA SER A 45 2.58 5.07 -19.41
C SER A 45 3.29 6.40 -19.12
N TRP A 46 3.63 6.63 -17.84
CA TRP A 46 4.18 7.90 -17.35
C TRP A 46 5.31 8.45 -18.24
N PRO A 47 5.31 9.74 -18.62
CA PRO A 47 6.46 10.38 -19.28
C PRO A 47 7.76 10.14 -18.51
N ALA A 48 8.84 9.90 -19.26
CA ALA A 48 10.14 9.43 -18.77
C ALA A 48 10.71 10.19 -17.54
N ALA A 49 10.31 11.45 -17.35
CA ALA A 49 10.72 12.30 -16.23
C ALA A 49 10.14 11.89 -14.84
N LEU A 50 9.06 11.12 -14.81
CA LEU A 50 8.40 10.64 -13.56
C LEU A 50 8.60 9.14 -13.33
N THR A 51 9.33 8.48 -14.22
CA THR A 51 9.72 7.08 -14.06
C THR A 51 10.65 7.00 -12.86
N THR A 52 10.19 6.35 -11.79
CA THR A 52 11.06 5.98 -10.69
C THR A 52 11.94 4.84 -11.19
N GLU A 53 13.13 5.16 -11.69
CA GLU A 53 14.12 4.18 -12.09
C GLU A 53 14.33 3.23 -10.90
N ARG A 54 14.01 1.94 -11.07
CA ARG A 54 14.25 0.94 -10.03
C ARG A 54 15.76 0.85 -9.85
N VAL A 55 16.31 1.63 -8.92
CA VAL A 55 17.72 1.53 -8.55
C VAL A 55 17.94 0.09 -8.09
N PRO A 56 18.74 -0.72 -8.81
CA PRO A 56 19.02 -2.07 -8.40
C PRO A 56 19.67 -1.99 -7.03
N ILE A 57 19.05 -2.62 -6.03
CA ILE A 57 19.60 -2.76 -4.68
C ILE A 57 20.83 -3.66 -4.84
N ARG A 58 21.98 -3.05 -5.18
CA ARG A 58 23.27 -3.73 -5.19
C ARG A 58 23.53 -4.07 -3.73
N ARG A 59 23.31 -5.35 -3.37
CA ARG A 59 23.79 -5.87 -2.09
C ARG A 59 25.30 -5.64 -2.09
N LEU A 60 25.76 -4.61 -1.38
CA LEU A 60 27.16 -4.51 -0.96
C LEU A 60 27.34 -5.57 0.12
N GLY A 61 27.59 -6.79 -0.32
CA GLY A 61 28.12 -7.88 0.47
C GLY A 61 29.44 -8.30 -0.16
N GLY A 62 30.50 -8.16 0.61
CA GLY A 62 31.89 -8.51 0.32
C GLY A 62 32.73 -8.09 1.49
#